data_AF-A0A7C1HTB0-F1
#
_entry.id   AF-A0A7C1HTB0-F1
#
_cell.length_a   1.000
_cell.length_b   1.000
_cell.length_c   1.000
_cell.angle_alpha   90.00
_cell.angle_beta   90.00
_cell.angle_gamma   90.00
#
_symmetry.space_group_name_H-M   'P 1'
#
loop_
_entity.id
_entity.type
_entity.pdbx_description
1 polymer ?
#
loop_
_entity_poly.entity_id
_entity_poly.type
_entity_poly.pdbx_seq_one_letter_code
_entity_poly.pdbx_strand_id
1 'polypeptide(L)'
;WQTLAARYRDNPGVLYDIHNEAHNTTWTAWRNRAVQIIEAIREVHPDALILVCGLDWAYDLRGWEADPLPFENIVYSTHPYPFKGEPWAWDKYFGRFAETHPVIAGEFGGGEADLVWGRRLIRYFNDKQMGWAAWSWVDSPHLTRDDRRTPTAFGRLVRLALQRHAGVDSVRLALTDLAVRNPGRDHATIAWKTSAPADSKVRYGMTEAYTDSVHAAVEVPDHAIRLSGLSPGTTYHYRVVSRDWYGDVVHSGDAIFETLP
;
A
#
# COMPACT_ATOMS: atom_id res chain seq x y z
N TRP A 1 10.20 29.15 -12.60
CA TRP A 1 8.76 28.86 -12.44
C TRP A 1 7.88 29.59 -13.46
N GLN A 2 7.95 30.93 -13.58
CA GLN A 2 7.18 31.70 -14.60
C GLN A 2 7.23 31.09 -16.02
N THR A 3 8.40 30.69 -16.52
CA THR A 3 8.55 30.08 -17.86
C THR A 3 7.71 28.80 -18.02
N LEU A 4 7.72 27.91 -17.02
CA LEU A 4 6.96 26.66 -17.05
C LEU A 4 5.46 26.92 -16.85
N ALA A 5 5.11 27.83 -15.94
CA ALA A 5 3.73 28.22 -15.68
C ALA A 5 3.08 28.86 -16.92
N ALA A 6 3.75 29.80 -17.58
CA ALA A 6 3.27 30.42 -18.82
C ALA A 6 3.15 29.41 -19.97
N ARG A 7 4.10 28.48 -20.10
CA ARG A 7 4.08 27.45 -21.16
C ARG A 7 2.91 26.49 -21.03
N TYR A 8 2.55 26.10 -19.81
CA TYR A 8 1.56 25.05 -19.54
C TYR A 8 0.23 25.57 -19.01
N ARG A 9 0.00 26.89 -19.07
CA ARG A 9 -1.19 27.53 -18.47
C ARG A 9 -2.55 26.99 -18.91
N ASP A 10 -2.62 26.48 -20.15
CA ASP A 10 -3.85 25.96 -20.73
C ASP A 10 -3.87 24.41 -20.72
N ASN A 11 -2.93 23.77 -20.03
CA ASN A 11 -2.85 22.32 -19.91
C ASN A 11 -3.36 21.86 -18.53
N PRO A 12 -4.58 21.32 -18.43
CA PRO A 12 -5.15 20.88 -17.15
C PRO A 12 -4.45 19.65 -16.55
N GLY A 13 -3.56 18.99 -17.29
CA GLY A 13 -2.78 17.85 -16.81
C GLY A 13 -1.46 18.22 -16.12
N VAL A 14 -1.11 19.51 -16.02
CA VAL A 14 0.14 19.96 -15.41
C VAL A 14 -0.11 20.56 -14.04
N LEU A 15 0.58 20.00 -13.04
CA LEU A 15 0.62 20.49 -11.65
C LEU A 15 2.03 21.02 -11.34
N TYR A 16 2.15 21.93 -10.37
CA TYR A 16 3.42 22.58 -10.05
C TYR A 16 3.89 22.22 -8.64
N ASP A 17 4.77 21.23 -8.50
CA ASP A 17 5.50 21.00 -7.25
C ASP A 17 6.69 21.95 -7.16
N ILE A 18 6.57 22.98 -6.30
CA ILE A 18 7.48 24.13 -6.33
C ILE A 18 8.87 23.84 -5.78
N HIS A 19 9.00 22.77 -4.99
CA HIS A 19 10.26 22.36 -4.38
C HIS A 19 10.13 20.94 -3.81
N ASN A 20 10.97 20.02 -4.28
CA ASN A 20 10.89 18.60 -3.92
C ASN A 20 10.97 18.35 -2.40
N GLU A 21 12.05 18.82 -1.76
CA GLU A 21 12.34 18.50 -0.37
C GLU A 21 12.98 19.70 0.33
N ALA A 22 12.17 20.55 0.97
CA ALA A 22 12.73 21.65 1.75
C ALA A 22 13.38 21.11 3.02
N HIS A 23 14.67 21.41 3.21
CA HIS A 23 15.46 20.98 4.36
C HIS A 23 16.64 21.95 4.62
N ASN A 24 17.34 21.79 5.75
CA ASN A 24 18.49 22.62 6.15
C ASN A 24 18.24 24.14 6.13
N THR A 25 17.02 24.56 6.48
CA THR A 25 16.59 25.96 6.53
C THR A 25 15.62 26.18 7.69
N THR A 26 15.37 27.44 8.04
CA THR A 26 14.35 27.78 9.05
C THR A 26 12.95 27.79 8.42
N TRP A 27 11.93 27.61 9.26
CA TRP A 27 10.54 27.70 8.82
C TRP A 27 10.22 29.02 8.12
N THR A 28 10.57 30.14 8.75
CA THR A 28 10.32 31.48 8.21
C THR A 28 10.99 31.70 6.86
N ALA A 29 12.23 31.23 6.68
CA ALA A 29 12.94 31.35 5.42
C ALA A 29 12.26 30.50 4.32
N TRP A 30 11.87 29.27 4.64
CA TRP A 30 11.15 28.40 3.70
C TRP A 30 9.80 29.00 3.31
N ARG A 31 8.96 29.38 4.28
CA ARG A 31 7.66 29.98 4.02
C ARG A 31 7.75 31.22 3.14
N ASN A 32 8.66 32.14 3.44
CA ASN A 32 8.86 33.34 2.63
C ASN A 32 9.29 32.99 1.20
N ARG A 33 10.14 31.98 1.04
CA ARG A 33 10.55 31.51 -0.29
C ARG A 33 9.42 30.86 -1.06
N ALA A 34 8.59 30.03 -0.40
CA ALA A 34 7.42 29.41 -1.01
C ALA A 34 6.42 30.46 -1.49
N VAL A 35 6.13 31.48 -0.67
CA VAL A 35 5.27 32.62 -1.04
C VAL A 35 5.77 33.31 -2.31
N GLN A 36 7.06 33.67 -2.37
CA GLN A 36 7.65 34.32 -3.55
C GLN A 36 7.52 33.46 -4.82
N ILE A 37 7.69 32.14 -4.70
CA ILE A 37 7.56 31.23 -5.85
C ILE A 37 6.11 31.14 -6.31
N ILE A 38 5.17 31.03 -5.36
CA ILE A 38 3.73 30.96 -5.64
C ILE A 38 3.28 32.25 -6.33
N GLU A 39 3.64 33.42 -5.81
CA GLU A 39 3.33 34.71 -6.43
C GLU A 39 3.84 34.78 -7.88
N ALA A 40 5.09 34.38 -8.12
CA ALA A 40 5.66 34.35 -9.46
C ALA A 40 4.94 33.38 -10.42
N ILE A 41 4.39 32.27 -9.94
CA ILE A 41 3.55 31.38 -10.76
C ILE A 41 2.21 32.06 -11.06
N ARG A 42 1.58 32.64 -10.02
CA ARG A 42 0.25 33.26 -10.10
C ARG A 42 0.22 34.49 -11.02
N GLU A 43 1.34 35.21 -11.15
CA GLU A 43 1.46 36.33 -12.11
C GLU A 43 1.15 35.92 -13.56
N VAL A 44 1.47 34.68 -13.95
CA VAL A 44 1.28 34.18 -15.33
C VAL A 44 0.22 33.09 -15.44
N HIS A 45 -0.11 32.45 -14.32
CA HIS A 45 -1.14 31.42 -14.21
C HIS A 45 -1.92 31.58 -12.89
N PRO A 46 -2.91 32.51 -12.85
CA PRO A 46 -3.64 32.84 -11.62
C PRO A 46 -4.35 31.65 -10.96
N ASP A 47 -4.78 30.65 -11.73
CA ASP A 47 -5.54 29.49 -11.22
C ASP A 47 -4.73 28.19 -11.09
N ALA A 48 -3.40 28.23 -11.19
CA ALA A 48 -2.53 27.05 -11.11
C ALA A 48 -2.81 26.19 -9.87
N LEU A 49 -2.84 24.86 -10.00
CA LEU A 49 -2.82 23.98 -8.83
C LEU A 49 -1.36 23.75 -8.43
N ILE A 50 -1.00 24.21 -7.23
CA ILE A 50 0.39 24.26 -6.77
C ILE A 50 0.59 23.30 -5.60
N LEU A 51 1.61 22.46 -5.69
CA LEU A 51 2.07 21.58 -4.63
C LEU A 51 3.18 22.27 -3.84
N VAL A 52 3.12 22.22 -2.52
CA VAL A 52 4.12 22.81 -1.63
C VAL A 52 4.44 21.89 -0.46
N CYS A 53 5.72 21.63 -0.23
CA CYS A 53 6.17 20.73 0.82
C CYS A 53 6.34 21.43 2.19
N GLY A 54 6.41 20.62 3.24
CA GLY A 54 6.88 21.03 4.57
C GLY A 54 8.41 21.04 4.68
N LEU A 55 8.91 21.09 5.92
CA LEU A 55 10.33 20.87 6.21
C LEU A 55 10.63 19.39 6.46
N ASP A 56 11.87 19.09 6.88
CA ASP A 56 12.35 17.73 7.15
C ASP A 56 12.25 16.85 5.89
N TRP A 57 12.86 17.32 4.79
CA TRP A 57 12.77 16.68 3.47
C TRP A 57 11.32 16.37 3.14
N ALA A 58 10.51 17.43 3.08
CA ALA A 58 9.07 17.40 2.84
C ALA A 58 8.22 16.60 3.84
N TYR A 59 8.74 16.02 4.93
CA TYR A 59 7.92 15.19 5.82
C TYR A 59 6.95 15.97 6.71
N ASP A 60 7.39 17.10 7.27
CA ASP A 60 6.70 17.77 8.38
C ASP A 60 5.87 18.98 7.92
N LEU A 61 4.55 18.84 7.94
CA LEU A 61 3.59 19.88 7.55
C LEU A 61 3.11 20.75 8.72
N ARG A 62 3.53 20.49 9.96
CA ARG A 62 3.05 21.26 11.14
C ARG A 62 3.32 22.75 11.06
N GLY A 63 4.34 23.16 10.30
CA GLY A 63 4.59 24.58 10.05
C GLY A 63 3.41 25.26 9.34
N TRP A 64 2.77 24.58 8.39
CA TRP A 64 1.63 25.13 7.65
C TRP A 64 0.36 25.20 8.51
N GLU A 65 0.21 24.30 9.47
CA GLU A 65 -0.88 24.38 10.48
C GLU A 65 -0.72 25.62 11.36
N ALA A 66 0.52 25.95 11.75
CA ALA A 66 0.81 27.09 12.63
C ALA A 66 0.83 28.44 11.90
N ASP A 67 1.26 28.47 10.64
CA ASP A 67 1.45 29.69 9.84
C ASP A 67 1.04 29.45 8.36
N PRO A 68 -0.28 29.36 8.09
CA PRO A 68 -0.81 28.92 6.80
C PRO A 68 -0.51 29.91 5.66
N LEU A 69 -0.56 29.40 4.43
CA LEU A 69 -0.44 30.22 3.22
C LEU A 69 -1.74 31.00 2.96
N PRO A 70 -1.66 32.27 2.52
CA PRO A 70 -2.84 33.07 2.18
C PRO A 70 -3.32 32.81 0.74
N PHE A 71 -3.21 31.57 0.24
CA PHE A 71 -3.48 31.23 -1.14
C PHE A 71 -4.49 30.08 -1.26
N GLU A 72 -5.37 30.18 -2.25
CA GLU A 72 -6.21 29.07 -2.70
C GLU A 72 -5.48 28.20 -3.73
N ASN A 73 -6.08 27.06 -4.12
CA ASN A 73 -5.54 26.10 -5.08
C ASN A 73 -4.11 25.63 -4.73
N ILE A 74 -3.93 25.30 -3.44
CA ILE A 74 -2.71 24.70 -2.90
C ILE A 74 -3.00 23.25 -2.47
N VAL A 75 -2.09 22.35 -2.81
CA VAL A 75 -2.01 20.98 -2.29
C VAL A 75 -0.70 20.87 -1.51
N TYR A 76 -0.72 20.25 -0.35
CA TYR A 76 0.50 20.11 0.45
C TYR A 76 1.16 18.76 0.19
N SER A 77 2.49 18.74 0.01
CA SER A 77 3.25 17.51 -0.27
C SER A 77 3.96 16.99 0.97
N THR A 78 3.83 15.70 1.25
CA THR A 78 4.59 15.00 2.31
C THR A 78 5.42 13.84 1.76
N HIS A 79 6.65 13.66 2.24
CA HIS A 79 7.52 12.55 1.83
C HIS A 79 7.80 11.58 3.00
N PRO A 80 6.85 10.69 3.35
CA PRO A 80 7.06 9.68 4.38
C PRO A 80 7.99 8.57 3.87
N TYR A 81 9.05 8.31 4.63
CA TYR A 81 9.95 7.17 4.43
C TYR A 81 10.13 6.40 5.75
N PRO A 82 10.48 5.10 5.71
CA PRO A 82 10.58 4.27 6.91
C PRO A 82 11.69 4.69 7.88
N PHE A 83 12.65 5.49 7.41
CA PHE A 83 13.77 6.01 8.19
C PHE A 83 13.53 7.41 8.81
N LYS A 84 12.32 7.98 8.69
CA LYS A 84 11.96 9.22 9.41
C LYS A 84 11.93 8.96 10.92
N GLY A 85 12.22 9.99 11.72
CA GLY A 85 12.52 9.83 13.16
C GLY A 85 11.44 9.15 14.01
N GLU A 86 10.16 9.30 13.65
CA GLU A 86 9.03 8.60 14.26
C GLU A 86 8.17 7.96 13.15
N PRO A 87 8.55 6.78 12.64
CA PRO A 87 8.08 6.25 11.35
C PRO A 87 6.60 5.83 11.32
N TRP A 88 5.92 5.87 12.48
CA TRP A 88 4.49 5.59 12.64
C TRP A 88 3.67 6.80 13.12
N ALA A 89 4.31 7.94 13.39
CA ALA A 89 3.64 9.11 13.97
C ALA A 89 3.05 10.03 12.89
N TRP A 90 2.49 9.49 11.82
CA TRP A 90 2.02 10.25 10.65
C TRP A 90 1.01 11.35 11.00
N ASP A 91 0.06 11.08 11.90
CA ASP A 91 -0.92 12.08 12.37
C ASP A 91 -0.25 13.33 12.96
N LYS A 92 0.86 13.14 13.67
CA LYS A 92 1.61 14.25 14.28
C LYS A 92 2.19 15.16 13.21
N TYR A 93 2.74 14.62 12.12
CA TYR A 93 3.54 15.38 11.16
C TYR A 93 2.76 15.90 9.96
N PHE A 94 1.80 15.15 9.44
CA PHE A 94 1.02 15.54 8.26
C PHE A 94 -0.43 15.08 8.29
N GLY A 95 -0.74 14.04 9.05
CA GLY A 95 -2.00 13.33 8.94
C GLY A 95 -3.22 14.01 9.56
N ARG A 96 -3.05 14.76 10.65
CA ARG A 96 -4.14 15.63 11.16
C ARG A 96 -4.42 16.77 10.21
N PHE A 97 -3.37 17.33 9.61
CA PHE A 97 -3.49 18.41 8.64
C PHE A 97 -4.25 17.95 7.38
N ALA A 98 -4.02 16.71 6.94
CA ALA A 98 -4.75 16.08 5.84
C ALA A 98 -6.27 15.92 6.06
N GLU A 99 -6.77 16.01 7.30
CA GLU A 99 -8.21 15.94 7.57
C GLU A 99 -8.96 17.19 7.10
N THR A 100 -8.25 18.30 6.90
CA THR A 100 -8.83 19.61 6.56
C THR A 100 -8.23 20.24 5.31
N HIS A 101 -7.11 19.73 4.83
CA HIS A 101 -6.39 20.26 3.67
C HIS A 101 -6.05 19.14 2.68
N PRO A 102 -6.04 19.41 1.37
CA PRO A 102 -5.60 18.43 0.39
C PRO A 102 -4.10 18.16 0.57
N VAL A 103 -3.76 16.89 0.82
CA VAL A 103 -2.37 16.43 0.97
C VAL A 103 -2.10 15.30 0.00
N ILE A 104 -0.93 15.36 -0.64
CA ILE A 104 -0.37 14.28 -1.45
C ILE A 104 0.92 13.78 -0.82
N ALA A 105 1.11 12.45 -0.78
CA ALA A 105 2.43 11.91 -0.52
C ALA A 105 3.25 11.95 -1.82
N GLY A 106 4.09 12.97 -2.00
CA GLY A 106 4.88 13.18 -3.22
C GLY A 106 5.93 12.10 -3.46
N GLU A 107 6.44 11.53 -2.36
CA GLU A 107 7.33 10.38 -2.37
C GLU A 107 7.05 9.46 -1.18
N PHE A 108 7.12 8.15 -1.43
CA PHE A 108 7.31 7.13 -0.40
C PHE A 108 7.83 5.86 -1.06
N GLY A 109 8.61 5.08 -0.34
CA GLY A 109 9.19 3.85 -0.89
C GLY A 109 9.91 3.04 0.15
N GLY A 110 10.29 1.81 -0.23
CA GLY A 110 11.02 0.90 0.65
C GLY A 110 11.46 -0.37 -0.06
N GLY A 111 12.16 -1.22 0.69
CA GLY A 111 12.57 -2.55 0.26
C GLY A 111 11.65 -3.66 0.78
N GLU A 112 12.14 -4.90 0.70
CA GLU A 112 11.42 -6.09 1.21
C GLU A 112 11.19 -6.03 2.74
N ALA A 113 12.13 -5.43 3.48
CA ALA A 113 11.99 -5.22 4.93
C ALA A 113 10.86 -4.24 5.30
N ASP A 114 10.47 -3.36 4.37
CA ASP A 114 9.54 -2.26 4.62
C ASP A 114 8.09 -2.60 4.23
N LEU A 115 7.79 -3.83 3.78
CA LEU A 115 6.46 -4.20 3.28
C LEU A 115 5.35 -4.03 4.32
N VAL A 116 5.64 -4.27 5.61
CA VAL A 116 4.66 -4.04 6.69
C VAL A 116 4.36 -2.55 6.83
N TRP A 117 5.39 -1.71 6.79
CA TRP A 117 5.27 -0.26 6.86
C TRP A 117 4.54 0.30 5.64
N GLY A 118 4.95 -0.09 4.43
CA GLY A 118 4.35 0.38 3.18
C GLY A 118 2.88 -0.01 3.03
N ARG A 119 2.49 -1.23 3.40
CA ARG A 119 1.07 -1.65 3.44
C ARG A 119 0.24 -0.76 4.36
N ARG A 120 0.74 -0.51 5.57
CA ARG A 120 0.02 0.31 6.54
C ARG A 120 -0.06 1.76 6.10
N LEU A 121 0.99 2.28 5.48
CA LEU A 121 1.02 3.66 4.96
C LEU A 121 0.04 3.86 3.80
N ILE A 122 0.00 2.93 2.83
CA ILE A 122 -0.96 3.02 1.72
C ILE A 122 -2.40 2.94 2.23
N ARG A 123 -2.70 2.08 3.21
CA ARG A 123 -4.03 2.05 3.86
C ARG A 123 -4.34 3.38 4.52
N TYR A 124 -3.37 3.93 5.25
CA TYR A 124 -3.50 5.22 5.90
C TYR A 124 -3.79 6.36 4.91
N PHE A 125 -3.12 6.39 3.76
CA PHE A 125 -3.44 7.36 2.69
C PHE A 125 -4.88 7.20 2.20
N ASN A 126 -5.35 5.97 2.00
CA ASN A 126 -6.73 5.72 1.59
C ASN A 126 -7.73 6.19 2.65
N ASP A 127 -7.47 5.90 3.93
CA ASP A 127 -8.33 6.29 5.05
C ASP A 127 -8.42 7.82 5.20
N LYS A 128 -7.32 8.52 4.92
CA LYS A 128 -7.23 9.99 4.92
C LYS A 128 -7.61 10.64 3.58
N GLN A 129 -7.99 9.84 2.58
CA GLN A 129 -8.28 10.28 1.21
C GLN A 129 -7.14 11.10 0.55
N MET A 130 -5.90 10.75 0.86
CA MET A 130 -4.70 11.38 0.30
C MET A 130 -4.32 10.79 -1.06
N GLY A 131 -3.87 11.64 -1.97
CA GLY A 131 -3.14 11.20 -3.15
C GLY A 131 -1.73 10.70 -2.78
N TRP A 132 -1.10 9.92 -3.65
CA TRP A 132 0.28 9.50 -3.43
C TRP A 132 1.00 9.13 -4.73
N ALA A 133 2.31 9.30 -4.75
CA ALA A 133 3.22 8.86 -5.80
C ALA A 133 4.38 8.07 -5.16
N ALA A 134 4.53 6.80 -5.55
CA ALA A 134 5.57 5.95 -4.98
C ALA A 134 6.92 6.20 -5.68
N TRP A 135 7.98 6.25 -4.88
CA TRP A 135 9.37 6.34 -5.32
C TRP A 135 9.98 4.93 -5.41
N SER A 136 10.65 4.55 -6.49
CA SER A 136 10.58 5.13 -7.84
C SER A 136 10.80 4.08 -8.94
N TRP A 137 10.61 4.49 -10.20
CA TRP A 137 10.89 3.63 -11.35
C TRP A 137 12.38 3.48 -11.68
N VAL A 138 13.25 4.39 -11.19
CA VAL A 138 14.63 4.53 -11.65
C VAL A 138 15.65 4.53 -10.53
N ASP A 139 15.34 5.23 -9.45
CA ASP A 139 16.23 5.47 -8.34
C ASP A 139 15.83 4.62 -7.14
N SER A 140 16.81 4.35 -6.28
CA SER A 140 16.56 3.65 -5.03
C SER A 140 15.68 4.48 -4.08
N PRO A 141 14.72 3.86 -3.36
CA PRO A 141 14.28 2.46 -3.47
C PRO A 141 13.50 2.17 -4.76
N HIS A 142 13.89 1.12 -5.49
CA HIS A 142 13.30 0.79 -6.80
C HIS A 142 11.95 0.06 -6.68
N LEU A 143 10.99 0.44 -7.51
CA LEU A 143 9.75 -0.30 -7.77
C LEU A 143 9.94 -1.43 -8.79
N THR A 144 10.96 -1.34 -9.65
CA THR A 144 11.28 -2.36 -10.65
C THR A 144 12.72 -2.84 -10.52
N ARG A 145 12.97 -4.08 -10.92
CA ARG A 145 14.33 -4.61 -11.13
C ARG A 145 15.00 -3.89 -12.31
N ASP A 146 16.25 -4.24 -12.59
CA ASP A 146 17.08 -3.62 -13.65
C ASP A 146 16.43 -3.66 -15.04
N ASP A 147 15.56 -4.64 -15.30
CA ASP A 147 14.81 -4.78 -16.56
C ASP A 147 13.67 -3.77 -16.74
N ARG A 148 13.40 -2.93 -15.72
CA ARG A 148 12.34 -1.91 -15.66
C ARG A 148 10.93 -2.45 -15.91
N ARG A 149 10.72 -3.75 -15.75
CA ARG A 149 9.45 -4.44 -16.02
C ARG A 149 9.03 -5.34 -14.86
N THR A 150 9.99 -6.04 -14.28
CA THR A 150 9.74 -6.95 -13.17
C THR A 150 9.66 -6.15 -11.88
N PRO A 151 8.53 -6.18 -11.14
CA PRO A 151 8.41 -5.42 -9.91
C PRO A 151 9.34 -5.98 -8.81
N THR A 152 9.89 -5.09 -7.98
CA THR A 152 10.44 -5.47 -6.67
C THR A 152 9.31 -5.90 -5.73
N ALA A 153 9.62 -6.36 -4.52
CA ALA A 153 8.59 -6.68 -3.54
C ALA A 153 7.73 -5.44 -3.21
N PHE A 154 8.35 -4.29 -3.01
CA PHE A 154 7.64 -3.02 -2.76
C PHE A 154 6.93 -2.50 -4.01
N GLY A 155 7.53 -2.67 -5.20
CA GLY A 155 6.86 -2.33 -6.45
C GLY A 155 5.62 -3.18 -6.75
N ARG A 156 5.65 -4.46 -6.38
CA ARG A 156 4.47 -5.33 -6.41
C ARG A 156 3.39 -4.76 -5.49
N LEU A 157 3.79 -4.26 -4.31
CA LEU A 157 2.89 -3.62 -3.36
C LEU A 157 2.19 -2.39 -3.93
N VAL A 158 2.96 -1.49 -4.52
CA VAL A 158 2.44 -0.28 -5.16
C VAL A 158 1.53 -0.64 -6.33
N ARG A 159 1.94 -1.57 -7.21
CA ARG A 159 1.15 -1.99 -8.38
C ARG A 159 -0.23 -2.48 -7.99
N LEU A 160 -0.29 -3.39 -7.02
CA LEU A 160 -1.56 -4.00 -6.61
C LEU A 160 -2.44 -3.01 -5.83
N ALA A 161 -1.85 -2.05 -5.10
CA ALA A 161 -2.58 -0.94 -4.50
C ALA A 161 -3.25 -0.03 -5.57
N LEU A 162 -2.54 0.30 -6.65
CA LEU A 162 -3.11 1.06 -7.78
C LEU A 162 -4.25 0.30 -8.47
N GLN A 163 -4.10 -1.01 -8.68
CA GLN A 163 -5.17 -1.84 -9.25
C GLN A 163 -6.41 -1.86 -8.36
N ARG A 164 -6.24 -1.91 -7.03
CA ARG A 164 -7.37 -1.83 -6.08
C ARG A 164 -8.09 -0.49 -6.17
N HIS A 165 -7.34 0.61 -6.23
CA HIS A 165 -7.93 1.94 -6.35
C HIS A 165 -8.73 2.13 -7.64
N ALA A 166 -8.27 1.53 -8.75
CA ALA A 166 -8.97 1.53 -10.03
C ALA A 166 -10.25 0.66 -10.06
N GLY A 167 -10.68 0.07 -8.94
CA GLY A 167 -11.88 -0.75 -8.87
C GLY A 167 -11.74 -2.09 -9.59
N VAL A 168 -10.53 -2.63 -9.72
CA VAL A 168 -10.32 -3.97 -10.28
C VAL A 168 -10.82 -5.01 -9.25
N ASP A 169 -11.97 -5.63 -9.52
CA ASP A 169 -12.68 -6.54 -8.59
C ASP A 169 -11.85 -7.74 -8.10
N SER A 170 -10.81 -8.14 -8.84
CA SER A 170 -9.92 -9.25 -8.49
C SER A 170 -8.96 -8.95 -7.32
N VAL A 171 -9.09 -7.80 -6.64
CA VAL A 171 -8.16 -7.39 -5.56
C VAL A 171 -8.76 -7.53 -4.16
N ARG A 172 -10.05 -7.83 -4.02
CA ARG A 172 -10.62 -8.25 -2.72
C ARG A 172 -10.47 -9.76 -2.59
N LEU A 173 -9.68 -10.20 -1.61
CA LEU A 173 -9.40 -11.61 -1.41
C LEU A 173 -10.69 -12.38 -1.12
N ALA A 174 -11.04 -13.28 -2.03
CA ALA A 174 -12.21 -14.15 -1.96
C ALA A 174 -11.78 -15.60 -2.19
N LEU A 175 -12.49 -16.54 -1.57
CA LEU A 175 -12.20 -17.96 -1.65
C LEU A 175 -13.29 -18.69 -2.44
N THR A 176 -12.87 -19.58 -3.34
CA THR A 176 -13.77 -20.39 -4.18
C THR A 176 -13.23 -21.82 -4.35
N ASP A 177 -14.02 -22.70 -4.96
CA ASP A 177 -13.61 -24.04 -5.38
C ASP A 177 -13.00 -24.93 -4.26
N LEU A 178 -13.48 -24.77 -3.01
CA LEU A 178 -13.02 -25.58 -1.89
C LEU A 178 -13.39 -27.06 -2.11
N ALA A 179 -12.38 -27.94 -2.13
CA ALA A 179 -12.59 -29.35 -2.37
C ALA A 179 -11.52 -30.22 -1.70
N VAL A 180 -11.92 -31.43 -1.33
CA VAL A 180 -11.02 -32.52 -0.93
C VAL A 180 -10.71 -33.36 -2.17
N ARG A 181 -9.43 -33.67 -2.37
CA ARG A 181 -8.91 -34.45 -3.50
C ARG A 181 -8.11 -35.63 -2.99
N ASN A 182 -8.29 -36.78 -3.64
CA ASN A 182 -7.52 -38.01 -3.39
C ASN A 182 -7.41 -38.38 -1.90
N PRO A 183 -8.54 -38.55 -1.17
CA PRO A 183 -8.47 -39.07 0.19
C PRO A 183 -7.92 -40.50 0.16
N GLY A 184 -6.88 -40.75 0.95
CA GLY A 184 -6.29 -42.05 1.21
C GLY A 184 -6.53 -42.49 2.65
N ARG A 185 -5.86 -43.57 3.07
CA ARG A 185 -5.96 -44.09 4.44
C ARG A 185 -5.32 -43.18 5.48
N ASP A 186 -4.28 -42.46 5.08
CA ASP A 186 -3.43 -41.65 5.97
C ASP A 186 -3.18 -40.23 5.45
N HIS A 187 -3.89 -39.82 4.39
CA HIS A 187 -3.68 -38.53 3.74
C HIS A 187 -4.94 -38.03 3.03
N ALA A 188 -4.97 -36.73 2.77
CA ALA A 188 -5.92 -36.09 1.88
C ALA A 188 -5.31 -34.80 1.31
N THR A 189 -5.69 -34.38 0.11
CA THR A 189 -5.26 -33.09 -0.45
C THR A 189 -6.42 -32.11 -0.39
N ILE A 190 -6.23 -30.98 0.28
CA ILE A 190 -7.21 -29.88 0.31
C ILE A 190 -6.83 -28.87 -0.77
N ALA A 191 -7.76 -28.58 -1.67
CA ALA A 191 -7.57 -27.65 -2.78
C ALA A 191 -8.63 -26.54 -2.74
N TRP A 192 -8.24 -25.33 -3.11
CA TRP A 192 -9.13 -24.17 -3.23
C TRP A 192 -8.50 -23.13 -4.15
N LYS A 193 -9.26 -22.09 -4.50
CA LYS A 193 -8.77 -20.94 -5.26
C LYS A 193 -9.00 -19.63 -4.52
N THR A 194 -8.16 -18.64 -4.84
CA THR A 194 -8.31 -17.25 -4.40
C THR A 194 -8.39 -16.28 -5.57
N SER A 195 -9.08 -15.15 -5.38
CA SER A 195 -9.21 -14.08 -6.39
C SER A 195 -7.90 -13.34 -6.67
N ALA A 196 -6.92 -13.42 -5.76
CA ALA A 196 -5.60 -12.84 -5.85
C ALA A 196 -4.57 -13.80 -5.23
N PRO A 197 -3.29 -13.78 -5.68
CA PRO A 197 -2.25 -14.59 -5.07
C PRO A 197 -2.18 -14.41 -3.55
N ALA A 198 -2.23 -15.53 -2.82
CA ALA A 198 -2.25 -15.56 -1.37
C ALA A 198 -1.49 -16.79 -0.83
N ASP A 199 -1.13 -16.75 0.45
CA ASP A 199 -0.56 -17.92 1.11
C ASP A 199 -1.59 -19.06 1.25
N SER A 200 -1.07 -20.26 1.51
CA SER A 200 -1.88 -21.48 1.59
C SER A 200 -1.81 -22.07 2.99
N LYS A 201 -2.89 -22.02 3.77
CA LYS A 201 -2.94 -22.66 5.09
C LYS A 201 -4.18 -23.52 5.26
N VAL A 202 -3.99 -24.76 5.72
CA VAL A 202 -5.07 -25.65 6.17
C VAL A 202 -4.93 -25.81 7.68
N ARG A 203 -6.02 -25.61 8.42
CA ARG A 203 -6.17 -26.04 9.81
C ARG A 203 -7.10 -27.24 9.83
N TYR A 204 -6.76 -28.29 10.56
CA TYR A 204 -7.54 -29.53 10.59
C TYR A 204 -7.44 -30.24 11.95
N GLY A 205 -8.37 -31.16 12.21
CA GLY A 205 -8.40 -31.97 13.43
C GLY A 205 -9.65 -32.85 13.48
N MET A 206 -9.80 -33.69 14.51
CA MET A 206 -11.00 -34.54 14.67
C MET A 206 -12.25 -33.75 15.13
N THR A 207 -12.09 -32.45 15.42
CA THR A 207 -13.16 -31.53 15.82
C THR A 207 -12.91 -30.14 15.21
N GLU A 208 -13.88 -29.24 15.30
CA GLU A 208 -13.76 -27.83 14.90
C GLU A 208 -12.69 -27.03 15.68
N ALA A 209 -12.03 -27.63 16.67
CA ALA A 209 -10.88 -27.02 17.33
C ALA A 209 -9.63 -26.94 16.44
N TYR A 210 -9.57 -27.76 15.37
CA TYR A 210 -8.46 -27.83 14.41
C TYR A 210 -7.07 -27.85 15.08
N THR A 211 -6.76 -28.94 15.77
CA THR A 211 -5.53 -29.08 16.56
C THR A 211 -4.24 -29.01 15.75
N ASP A 212 -4.33 -29.19 14.43
CA ASP A 212 -3.19 -29.28 13.53
C ASP A 212 -3.28 -28.26 12.38
N SER A 213 -2.13 -27.95 11.77
CA SER A 213 -2.11 -27.11 10.57
C SER A 213 -0.91 -27.35 9.67
N VAL A 214 -1.11 -27.10 8.37
CA VAL A 214 -0.05 -27.05 7.35
C VAL A 214 -0.10 -25.68 6.68
N HIS A 215 1.07 -25.07 6.44
CA HIS A 215 1.19 -23.75 5.84
C HIS A 215 2.28 -23.74 4.76
N ALA A 216 1.97 -23.17 3.60
CA ALA A 216 2.91 -22.80 2.56
C ALA A 216 2.81 -21.30 2.31
N ALA A 217 3.92 -20.58 2.51
CA ALA A 217 3.99 -19.13 2.38
C ALA A 217 4.06 -18.64 0.92
N VAL A 218 4.23 -19.53 -0.05
CA VAL A 218 4.26 -19.18 -1.47
C VAL A 218 2.87 -18.68 -1.89
N GLU A 219 2.84 -17.48 -2.46
CA GLU A 219 1.60 -16.86 -2.91
C GLU A 219 1.20 -17.38 -4.30
N VAL A 220 0.05 -18.04 -4.36
CA VAL A 220 -0.54 -18.59 -5.58
C VAL A 220 -2.06 -18.35 -5.59
N PRO A 221 -2.70 -18.28 -6.76
CA PRO A 221 -4.17 -18.21 -6.85
C PRO A 221 -4.82 -19.60 -6.77
N ASP A 222 -4.09 -20.66 -7.14
CA ASP A 222 -4.54 -22.05 -7.10
C ASP A 222 -3.78 -22.79 -6.00
N HIS A 223 -4.49 -23.27 -4.98
CA HIS A 223 -3.90 -23.85 -3.78
C HIS A 223 -4.13 -25.35 -3.74
N ALA A 224 -3.11 -26.08 -3.27
CA ALA A 224 -3.22 -27.50 -2.95
C ALA A 224 -2.27 -27.84 -1.79
N ILE A 225 -2.82 -28.34 -0.70
CA ILE A 225 -2.07 -28.74 0.49
C ILE A 225 -2.39 -30.20 0.81
N ARG A 226 -1.35 -31.04 0.83
CA ARG A 226 -1.46 -32.44 1.24
C ARG A 226 -1.32 -32.54 2.76
N LEU A 227 -2.35 -33.08 3.40
CA LEU A 227 -2.34 -33.54 4.78
C LEU A 227 -1.86 -34.99 4.79
N SER A 228 -0.99 -35.35 5.74
CA SER A 228 -0.41 -36.69 5.86
C SER A 228 -0.36 -37.11 7.34
N GLY A 229 -0.19 -38.40 7.61
CA GLY A 229 -0.13 -38.93 8.98
C GLY A 229 -1.49 -38.98 9.67
N LEU A 230 -2.57 -39.03 8.88
CA LEU A 230 -3.94 -39.14 9.38
C LEU A 230 -4.26 -40.57 9.80
N SER A 231 -5.23 -40.74 10.70
CA SER A 231 -5.74 -42.06 11.09
C SER A 231 -6.72 -42.59 10.03
N PRO A 232 -6.68 -43.88 9.64
CA PRO A 232 -7.65 -44.49 8.72
C PRO A 232 -9.08 -44.50 9.26
N GLY A 233 -10.07 -44.48 8.35
CA GLY A 233 -11.50 -44.50 8.69
C GLY A 233 -11.93 -43.42 9.68
N THR A 234 -11.30 -42.25 9.62
CA THR A 234 -11.46 -41.18 10.61
C THR A 234 -12.00 -39.94 9.92
N THR A 235 -13.03 -39.34 10.51
CA THR A 235 -13.55 -38.03 10.09
C THR A 235 -12.67 -36.91 10.64
N TYR A 236 -12.27 -36.00 9.77
CA TYR A 236 -11.54 -34.77 10.11
C TYR A 236 -12.37 -33.55 9.70
N HIS A 237 -12.40 -32.57 10.60
CA HIS A 237 -12.81 -31.20 10.33
C HIS A 237 -11.62 -30.41 9.81
N TYR A 238 -11.86 -29.50 8.87
CA TYR A 238 -10.84 -28.60 8.36
C TYR A 238 -11.42 -27.24 7.93
N ARG A 239 -10.55 -26.25 7.92
CA ARG A 239 -10.78 -24.95 7.27
C ARG A 239 -9.52 -24.48 6.58
N VAL A 240 -9.70 -23.75 5.50
CA VAL A 240 -8.60 -23.09 4.79
C VAL A 240 -8.51 -21.62 5.19
N VAL A 241 -7.28 -21.12 5.20
CA VAL A 241 -6.95 -19.72 5.49
C VAL A 241 -5.98 -19.27 4.40
N SER A 242 -6.28 -18.14 3.78
CA SER A 242 -5.39 -17.49 2.83
C SER A 242 -5.26 -16.02 3.20
N ARG A 243 -4.01 -15.54 3.20
CA ARG A 243 -3.64 -14.15 3.35
C ARG A 243 -2.99 -13.68 2.07
N ASP A 244 -3.51 -12.60 1.50
CA ASP A 244 -2.88 -12.00 0.34
C ASP A 244 -1.69 -11.14 0.73
N TRP A 245 -0.96 -10.74 -0.30
CA TRP A 245 0.19 -9.87 -0.20
C TRP A 245 -0.16 -8.50 0.43
N TYR A 246 -1.42 -8.02 0.33
CA TYR A 246 -1.88 -6.76 0.95
C TYR A 246 -2.16 -6.92 2.45
N GLY A 247 -2.19 -8.15 2.95
CA GLY A 247 -2.50 -8.50 4.34
C GLY A 247 -3.98 -8.75 4.61
N ASP A 248 -4.82 -8.81 3.57
CA ASP A 248 -6.22 -9.23 3.72
C ASP A 248 -6.26 -10.74 3.95
N VAL A 249 -7.16 -11.19 4.81
CA VAL A 249 -7.28 -12.60 5.21
C VAL A 249 -8.68 -13.09 4.92
N VAL A 250 -8.78 -14.25 4.29
CA VAL A 250 -10.04 -14.97 4.06
C VAL A 250 -9.99 -16.36 4.70
N HIS A 251 -11.16 -16.84 5.10
CA HIS A 251 -11.36 -18.16 5.69
C HIS A 251 -12.50 -18.87 4.98
N SER A 252 -12.39 -20.19 4.82
CA SER A 252 -13.59 -20.99 4.59
C SER A 252 -14.40 -21.13 5.89
N GLY A 253 -15.66 -21.56 5.76
CA GLY A 253 -16.36 -22.22 6.86
C GLY A 253 -15.71 -23.57 7.23
N ASP A 254 -16.27 -24.22 8.24
CA ASP A 254 -15.92 -25.62 8.56
C ASP A 254 -16.33 -26.54 7.41
N ALA A 255 -15.49 -27.51 7.11
CA ALA A 255 -15.75 -28.59 6.18
C ALA A 255 -15.18 -29.89 6.74
N ILE A 256 -15.70 -31.02 6.27
CA ILE A 256 -15.27 -32.34 6.74
C ILE A 256 -14.78 -33.21 5.59
N PHE A 257 -13.89 -34.14 5.91
CA PHE A 257 -13.55 -35.28 5.06
C PHE A 257 -13.29 -36.52 5.90
N GLU A 258 -13.39 -37.69 5.27
CA GLU A 258 -13.08 -38.98 5.90
C GLU A 258 -11.92 -39.63 5.17
N THR A 259 -10.98 -40.21 5.92
CA THR A 259 -9.91 -41.05 5.37
C THR A 259 -10.46 -42.44 5.01
N LEU A 260 -9.81 -43.11 4.07
CA LEU A 260 -10.19 -44.48 3.72
C LEU A 260 -9.91 -45.44 4.89
N PRO A 261 -10.71 -46.52 5.06
CA PRO A 261 -10.47 -47.56 6.06
C PRO A 261 -9.11 -48.26 5.89
#